data_AF-A0A7C4H6F9-F1
#
_entry.id   AF-A0A7C4H6F9-F1
#
_cell.length_a   1.000
_cell.length_b   1.000
_cell.length_c   1.000
_cell.angle_alpha   90.00
_cell.angle_beta   90.00
_cell.angle_gamma   90.00
#
_symmetry.space_group_name_H-M   'P 1'
#
loop_
_entity.id
_entity.type
_entity.pdbx_description
1 polymer ?
#
loop_
_entity_poly.entity_id
_entity_poly.type
_entity_poly.pdbx_seq_one_letter_code
_entity_poly.pdbx_strand_id
1 'polypeptide(L)'
;MMVKSEEEIKLIEKSAAMVNAEMNAALKAIKPGRKEYEVMADIYHAVLLASSEAQLPGFASASPRTLCTMRMADTWTRTIRDGDIYAIMIECSGLGGILYRSRTTHLCRQNP
;
A
#
# COMPACT_ATOMS: atom_id res chain seq x y z
N MET A 1 21.68 4.40 22.73
CA MET A 1 20.74 3.28 22.50
C MET A 1 19.36 3.88 22.32
N MET A 2 18.67 3.60 21.22
CA MET A 2 17.37 4.20 20.91
C MET A 2 16.26 3.26 21.38
N VAL A 3 15.77 3.49 22.60
CA VAL A 3 14.64 2.74 23.19
C VAL A 3 13.43 3.65 23.15
N LYS A 4 12.31 3.12 22.67
CA LYS A 4 11.06 3.88 22.54
C LYS A 4 10.41 4.09 23.90
N SER A 5 9.87 5.30 24.13
CA SER A 5 9.01 5.56 25.30
C SER A 5 7.64 4.91 25.13
N GLU A 6 6.89 4.80 26.22
CA GLU A 6 5.52 4.26 26.20
C GLU A 6 4.57 5.11 25.35
N GLU A 7 4.79 6.43 25.33
CA GLU A 7 4.05 7.38 24.49
C GLU A 7 4.37 7.17 23.01
N GLU A 8 5.65 6.97 22.66
CA GLU A 8 6.03 6.64 21.29
C GLU A 8 5.43 5.31 20.83
N ILE A 9 5.40 4.30 21.72
CA ILE A 9 4.79 3.00 21.41
C ILE A 9 3.29 3.17 21.13
N LYS A 10 2.56 3.93 21.96
CA LYS A 10 1.14 4.22 21.72
C LYS A 10 0.89 4.93 20.39
N LEU A 11 1.80 5.81 19.97
CA LEU A 11 1.73 6.44 18.65
C LEU A 11 2.00 5.43 17.53
N ILE A 12 2.98 4.54 17.70
CA ILE A 12 3.26 3.44 16.76
C ILE A 12 2.04 2.54 16.58
N GLU A 13 1.36 2.15 17.66
CA GLU A 13 0.15 1.31 17.60
C GLU A 13 -0.98 1.98 16.82
N LYS A 14 -1.19 3.29 17.03
CA LYS A 14 -2.17 4.07 16.27
C LYS A 14 -1.81 4.14 14.78
N SER A 15 -0.54 4.40 14.46
CA SER A 15 -0.05 4.39 13.07
C SER A 15 -0.19 3.01 12.43
N ALA A 16 0.03 1.92 13.17
CA ALA A 16 -0.16 0.56 12.68
C ALA A 16 -1.63 0.28 12.33
N ALA A 17 -2.57 0.71 13.17
CA ALA A 17 -4.00 0.57 12.90
C ALA A 17 -4.44 1.35 11.65
N MET A 18 -3.90 2.55 11.46
CA MET A 18 -4.13 3.37 10.26
C MET A 18 -3.66 2.65 8.98
N VAL A 19 -2.41 2.18 8.96
CA VAL A 19 -1.86 1.49 7.80
C VAL A 19 -2.58 0.17 7.50
N ASN A 20 -3.09 -0.52 8.51
CA ASN A 20 -3.95 -1.70 8.30
C ASN A 20 -5.25 -1.34 7.58
N ALA A 21 -5.87 -0.21 7.93
CA ALA A 21 -7.08 0.26 7.25
C ALA A 21 -6.80 0.66 5.78
N GLU A 22 -5.69 1.36 5.55
CA GLU A 22 -5.22 1.75 4.21
C GLU A 22 -4.90 0.52 3.35
N MET A 23 -4.22 -0.47 3.91
CA MET A 23 -3.91 -1.73 3.23
C MET A 23 -5.19 -2.48 2.85
N ASN A 24 -6.19 -2.52 3.75
CA ASN A 24 -7.48 -3.12 3.44
C ASN A 24 -8.22 -2.39 2.31
N ALA A 25 -8.15 -1.06 2.27
CA ALA A 25 -8.71 -0.27 1.17
C ALA A 25 -8.00 -0.59 -0.16
N ALA A 26 -6.66 -0.67 -0.12
CA ALA A 26 -5.85 -1.00 -1.28
C ALA A 26 -6.15 -2.40 -1.84
N LEU A 27 -6.24 -3.41 -0.97
CA LEU A 27 -6.57 -4.79 -1.37
C LEU A 27 -7.96 -4.88 -2.01
N LYS A 28 -8.92 -4.04 -1.61
CA LYS A 28 -10.24 -3.95 -2.23
C LYS A 28 -10.22 -3.23 -3.60
N ALA A 29 -9.30 -2.30 -3.79
CA ALA A 29 -9.14 -1.55 -5.04
C ALA A 29 -8.48 -2.39 -6.14
N ILE A 30 -7.57 -3.30 -5.78
CA ILE A 30 -6.83 -4.14 -6.74
C ILE A 30 -7.75 -5.20 -7.35
N LYS A 31 -8.06 -5.04 -8.64
CA LYS A 31 -8.91 -5.96 -9.40
C LYS A 31 -8.38 -6.12 -10.83
N PRO A 32 -8.55 -7.31 -11.46
CA PRO A 32 -8.28 -7.48 -12.88
C PRO A 32 -9.06 -6.49 -13.74
N GLY A 33 -8.45 -6.02 -14.82
CA GLY A 33 -9.00 -5.04 -15.75
C GLY A 33 -8.63 -3.59 -15.45
N ARG A 34 -8.20 -3.28 -14.22
CA ARG A 34 -7.78 -1.92 -13.83
C ARG A 34 -6.34 -1.63 -14.24
N LYS A 35 -6.05 -0.35 -14.50
CA LYS A 35 -4.70 0.17 -14.61
C LYS A 35 -4.09 0.35 -13.23
N GLU A 36 -2.78 0.14 -13.14
CA GLU A 36 -2.03 0.35 -11.90
C GLU A 36 -2.20 1.77 -11.35
N TYR A 37 -2.20 2.79 -12.22
CA TYR A 37 -2.41 4.18 -11.79
C TYR A 37 -3.80 4.42 -11.20
N GLU A 38 -4.84 3.71 -11.63
CA GLU A 38 -6.20 3.86 -11.09
C GLU A 38 -6.26 3.28 -9.68
N VAL A 39 -5.66 2.10 -9.49
CA VAL A 39 -5.51 1.49 -8.16
C VAL A 39 -4.73 2.42 -7.24
N MET A 40 -3.63 3.01 -7.74
CA MET A 40 -2.84 3.94 -6.95
C MET A 40 -3.57 5.22 -6.60
N ALA A 41 -4.39 5.76 -7.51
CA ALA A 41 -5.24 6.91 -7.20
C ALA A 41 -6.18 6.63 -6.03
N ASP A 42 -6.81 5.44 -6.00
CA ASP A 42 -7.69 5.04 -4.89
C ASP A 42 -6.93 4.90 -3.58
N ILE A 43 -5.72 4.34 -3.62
CA ILE A 43 -4.86 4.18 -2.45
C ILE A 43 -4.47 5.55 -1.89
N TYR A 44 -3.98 6.45 -2.74
CA TYR A 44 -3.65 7.82 -2.34
C TYR A 44 -4.86 8.53 -1.73
N HIS A 45 -6.04 8.39 -2.34
CA HIS A 45 -7.26 8.99 -1.81
C HIS A 45 -7.61 8.42 -0.42
N ALA A 46 -7.53 7.10 -0.22
CA ALA A 46 -7.80 6.47 1.08
C ALA A 46 -6.82 6.92 2.17
N VAL A 47 -5.53 7.00 1.83
CA VAL A 47 -4.47 7.48 2.74
C VAL A 47 -4.68 8.95 3.13
N LEU A 48 -5.07 9.79 2.18
CA LEU A 48 -5.36 11.20 2.45
C LEU A 48 -6.59 11.35 3.36
N LEU A 49 -7.64 10.54 3.16
CA LEU A 49 -8.81 10.52 4.05
C LEU A 49 -8.45 10.01 5.46
N ALA A 50 -7.44 9.18 5.60
CA ALA A 50 -6.93 8.73 6.89
C ALA A 50 -6.09 9.79 7.63
N SER A 51 -5.92 11.00 7.06
CA SER A 51 -5.12 12.10 7.63
C SER A 51 -3.64 11.77 7.82
N SER A 52 -3.10 10.88 6.99
CA SER A 52 -1.67 10.61 6.92
C SER A 52 -0.91 11.89 6.51
N GLU A 53 0.25 12.16 7.12
CA GLU A 53 1.01 13.41 6.92
C GLU A 53 2.09 13.31 5.82
N ALA A 54 2.68 12.13 5.63
CA ALA A 54 3.65 11.83 4.58
C ALA A 54 3.30 10.49 3.94
N GLN A 55 3.22 10.44 2.61
CA GLN A 55 2.76 9.27 1.86
C GLN A 55 3.82 8.84 0.84
N LEU A 56 4.22 7.57 0.89
CA LEU A 56 5.07 6.94 -0.11
C LEU A 56 4.55 5.54 -0.48
N PRO A 57 3.35 5.44 -1.08
CA PRO A 57 2.83 4.16 -1.54
C PRO A 57 3.58 3.68 -2.79
N GLY A 58 3.90 2.40 -2.80
CA GLY A 58 4.56 1.69 -3.90
C GLY A 58 3.68 0.60 -4.46
N PHE A 59 3.70 0.42 -5.78
CA PHE A 59 2.92 -0.61 -6.42
C PHE A 59 3.58 -1.12 -7.70
N ALA A 60 3.35 -2.40 -7.98
CA ALA A 60 3.62 -3.02 -9.27
C ALA A 60 2.77 -4.28 -9.44
N SER A 61 2.43 -4.60 -10.68
CA SER A 61 1.85 -5.86 -11.09
C SER A 61 2.74 -6.55 -12.11
N ALA A 62 2.75 -7.87 -12.12
CA ALA A 62 3.50 -8.66 -13.09
C ALA A 62 2.78 -9.97 -13.40
N SER A 63 3.02 -10.49 -14.61
CA SER A 63 2.56 -11.84 -14.96
C SER A 63 3.20 -12.90 -14.05
N PRO A 64 2.56 -14.06 -13.83
CA PRO A 64 3.17 -15.16 -13.09
C PRO A 64 4.57 -15.47 -13.59
N ARG A 65 5.49 -15.78 -12.65
CA ARG A 65 6.90 -16.11 -12.94
C ARG A 65 7.72 -14.96 -13.55
N THR A 66 7.16 -13.75 -13.63
CA THR A 66 7.92 -12.53 -13.94
C THR A 66 8.29 -11.83 -12.64
N LEU A 67 9.45 -11.17 -12.61
CA LEU A 67 9.85 -10.38 -11.45
C LEU A 67 8.89 -9.20 -11.24
N CYS A 68 8.18 -9.19 -10.12
CA CYS A 68 7.34 -8.06 -9.71
C CYS A 68 8.16 -7.10 -8.86
N THR A 69 8.91 -6.21 -9.52
CA THR A 69 9.66 -5.16 -8.81
C THR A 69 8.75 -3.98 -8.54
N MET A 70 8.46 -3.73 -7.27
CA MET A 70 7.71 -2.57 -6.81
C MET A 70 8.31 -1.28 -7.35
N ARG A 71 7.45 -0.38 -7.86
CA ARG A 71 7.84 0.90 -8.42
C ARG A 71 7.10 2.07 -7.76
N MET A 72 7.63 3.27 -7.97
CA MET A 72 7.05 4.54 -7.51
C MET A 72 6.61 5.36 -8.72
N ALA A 73 5.36 5.80 -8.75
CA ALA A 73 4.74 6.85 -9.56
C ALA A 73 4.89 6.85 -11.10
N ASP A 74 6.09 6.70 -11.66
CA ASP A 74 6.39 6.93 -13.08
C ASP A 74 6.07 5.76 -14.01
N THR A 75 5.78 4.58 -13.45
CA THR A 75 5.78 3.31 -14.20
C THR A 75 4.46 2.54 -14.13
N TRP A 76 3.41 3.11 -13.51
CA TRP A 76 2.11 2.46 -13.28
C TRP A 76 1.19 2.41 -14.50
N THR A 77 1.69 1.96 -15.64
CA THR A 77 0.96 1.98 -16.92
C THR A 77 0.31 0.64 -17.28
N ARG A 78 0.63 -0.42 -16.54
CA ARG A 78 0.17 -1.78 -16.86
C ARG A 78 -1.31 -1.95 -16.50
N THR A 79 -2.00 -2.78 -17.28
CA THR A 79 -3.33 -3.29 -16.91
C THR A 79 -3.15 -4.58 -16.13
N ILE A 80 -3.74 -4.65 -14.93
CA ILE A 80 -3.74 -5.83 -14.08
C ILE A 80 -4.61 -6.91 -14.75
N ARG A 81 -4.09 -8.12 -14.89
CA ARG A 81 -4.77 -9.27 -15.48
C ARG A 81 -5.10 -10.28 -14.40
N ASP A 82 -6.11 -11.10 -14.67
CA ASP A 82 -6.44 -12.22 -13.80
C ASP A 82 -5.26 -13.21 -13.76
N GLY A 83 -4.92 -13.66 -12.56
CA GLY A 83 -3.77 -14.52 -12.30
C GLY A 83 -2.44 -13.77 -12.15
N ASP A 84 -2.37 -12.46 -12.33
CA ASP A 84 -1.14 -11.70 -12.09
C ASP A 84 -0.72 -11.73 -10.61
N ILE A 85 0.56 -11.52 -10.35
CA ILE A 85 1.05 -11.18 -9.02
C ILE A 85 1.15 -9.66 -8.89
N TYR A 86 0.91 -9.14 -7.69
CA TYR A 86 1.16 -7.73 -7.39
C TYR A 86 1.94 -7.58 -6.09
N ALA A 87 2.75 -6.54 -6.04
CA ALA A 87 3.45 -6.08 -4.84
C ALA A 87 2.93 -4.68 -4.49
N ILE A 88 2.52 -4.51 -3.24
CA ILE A 88 2.07 -3.23 -2.71
C ILE A 88 2.83 -2.90 -1.44
N MET A 89 3.19 -1.62 -1.29
CA MET A 89 3.70 -1.05 -0.06
C MET A 89 2.93 0.22 0.25
N ILE A 90 2.59 0.38 1.52
CA ILE A 90 2.06 1.62 2.05
C ILE A 90 3.03 2.06 3.14
N GLU A 91 3.71 3.17 2.87
CA GLU A 91 4.55 3.87 3.83
C GLU A 91 3.89 5.20 4.11
N CYS A 92 3.41 5.36 5.33
CA CYS A 92 2.62 6.50 5.76
C CYS A 92 3.06 6.96 7.14
N SER A 93 3.00 8.26 7.41
CA SER A 93 3.23 8.79 8.75
C SER A 93 1.92 9.14 9.43
N GLY A 94 1.74 8.60 10.63
CA GLY A 94 0.67 9.03 11.54
C GLY A 94 1.07 10.28 12.34
N LEU A 95 0.14 10.76 13.15
CA LEU A 95 0.30 11.92 14.04
C LEU A 95 1.64 11.87 14.81
N GLY A 96 2.39 12.98 14.77
CA GLY A 96 3.70 13.10 15.42
C GLY A 96 4.86 12.61 14.55
N GLY A 97 4.65 12.43 13.23
CA GLY A 97 5.69 12.05 12.29
C GLY A 97 6.18 10.60 12.43
N ILE A 98 5.42 9.73 13.12
CA ILE A 98 5.77 8.32 13.27
C ILE A 98 5.54 7.60 11.95
N LEU A 99 6.64 7.24 11.29
CA LEU A 99 6.63 6.44 10.07
C LEU A 99 6.24 5.00 10.37
N TYR A 100 5.28 4.49 9.61
CA TYR A 100 4.94 3.07 9.58
C TYR A 100 4.93 2.57 8.14
N ARG A 101 5.46 1.36 7.94
CA ARG A 101 5.57 0.74 6.60
C ARG A 101 5.02 -0.67 6.65
N SER A 102 4.06 -0.94 5.77
CA SER A 102 3.57 -2.29 5.48
C SER A 102 3.80 -2.63 4.02
N ARG A 103 4.26 -3.85 3.74
CA ARG A 103 4.46 -4.35 2.37
C ARG A 103 3.92 -5.76 2.27
N THR A 104 3.23 -6.05 1.18
CA THR A 104 2.77 -7.41 0.89
C THR A 104 2.77 -7.72 -0.61
N THR A 105 2.81 -9.01 -0.92
CA THR A 105 2.76 -9.55 -2.29
C THR A 105 1.67 -10.60 -2.34
N HIS A 106 0.76 -10.48 -3.30
CA HIS A 106 -0.42 -11.34 -3.41
C HIS A 106 -0.67 -11.72 -4.86
N LEU A 107 -1.41 -12.82 -5.03
CA LEU A 107 -1.97 -13.22 -6.32
C LEU A 107 -3.27 -12.44 -6.56
N CYS A 108 -3.39 -11.77 -7.70
CA CYS A 108 -4.62 -11.16 -8.17
C CYS A 108 -5.49 -12.24 -8.81
N ARG A 109 -6.60 -12.58 -8.17
CA ARG A 109 -7.65 -13.42 -8.76
C ARG A 109 -8.99 -12.72 -8.60
N GLN A 110 -9.86 -12.85 -9.60
CA GLN A 110 -11.28 -12.64 -9.34
C GLN A 110 -11.76 -13.76 -8.41
N ASN A 111 -12.30 -13.40 -7.24
CA ASN A 111 -13.10 -14.36 -6.48
C ASN A 111 -14.37 -14.65 -7.31
N PRO A 112 -14.78 -15.92 -7.45
CA PRO A 112 -16.03 -16.29 -8.11
C PRO A 112 -17.25 -15.69 -7.40
#